data_AF-A0A1Z8X9R2-F1
#
_entry.id   AF-A0A1Z8X9R2-F1
#
_cell.length_a   1.000
_cell.length_b   1.000
_cell.length_c   1.000
_cell.angle_alpha   90.00
_cell.angle_beta   90.00
_cell.angle_gamma   90.00
#
_symmetry.space_group_name_H-M   'P 1'
#
loop_
_entity.id
_entity.type
_entity.pdbx_description
1 polymer ?
#
loop_
_entity_poly.entity_id
_entity_poly.type
_entity_poly.pdbx_seq_one_letter_code
_entity_poly.pdbx_strand_id
1 'polypeptide(L)'
;MAERIVMLGVGLYNKLPDDDRGQFGLFDRYKDTWVSEQCEALGVEEDDFRDDLFRSLEDFMGFWGTGDLSECVGSVYARRYKDFTDEDEKFFQELVDAVPENKSQIKIIKPQSPEARSVKMRMKRTWQEIKKRGRE
;
A
#
# COMPACT_ATOMS: atom_id res chain seq x y z
N MET A 1 19.31 10.03 2.53
CA MET A 1 18.47 8.86 2.88
C MET A 1 17.12 9.04 2.20
N ALA A 2 16.40 7.94 1.95
CA ALA A 2 15.16 8.00 1.20
C ALA A 2 13.98 7.79 2.14
N GLU A 3 12.97 8.65 2.03
CA GLU A 3 11.71 8.44 2.72
C GLU A 3 11.09 7.13 2.22
N ARG A 4 10.57 6.31 3.13
CA ARG A 4 9.83 5.07 2.81
C ARG A 4 8.58 4.97 3.66
N ILE A 5 7.56 4.30 3.14
CA ILE A 5 6.39 3.90 3.93
C ILE A 5 6.44 2.39 4.03
N VAL A 6 6.42 1.89 5.26
CA VAL A 6 6.36 0.46 5.56
C VAL A 6 4.94 0.13 5.96
N MET A 7 4.36 -0.85 5.31
CA MET A 7 3.05 -1.40 5.61
C MET A 7 3.21 -2.82 6.13
N LEU A 8 2.44 -3.17 7.16
CA LEU A 8 2.41 -4.47 7.79
C LEU A 8 0.97 -4.92 7.98
N GLY A 9 0.70 -6.19 7.71
CA GLY A 9 -0.53 -6.83 8.13
C GLY A 9 -0.51 -7.11 9.63
N VAL A 10 -1.69 -7.31 10.20
CA VAL A 10 -1.87 -7.61 11.63
C VAL A 10 -0.99 -8.78 12.12
N GLY A 11 -0.74 -9.78 11.26
CA GLY A 11 0.10 -10.92 11.58
C GLY A 11 1.55 -10.53 11.89
N LEU A 12 2.16 -9.68 11.05
CA LEU A 12 3.51 -9.15 11.28
C LEU A 12 3.54 -8.04 12.33
N TYR A 13 2.51 -7.19 12.37
CA TYR A 13 2.41 -6.10 13.33
C TYR A 13 2.41 -6.60 14.79
N ASN A 14 1.71 -7.71 15.06
CA ASN A 14 1.67 -8.32 16.40
C ASN A 14 3.00 -8.92 16.85
N LYS A 15 3.97 -9.05 15.94
CA LYS A 15 5.30 -9.60 16.21
C LYS A 15 6.35 -8.51 16.41
N LEU A 16 5.99 -7.24 16.18
CA LEU A 16 6.83 -6.11 16.52
C LEU A 16 6.93 -5.94 18.05
N PRO A 17 8.09 -5.46 18.54
CA PRO A 17 8.20 -5.00 19.91
C PRO A 17 7.27 -3.80 20.15
N ASP A 18 6.75 -3.67 21.38
CA ASP A 18 5.77 -2.64 21.75
C ASP A 18 6.19 -1.20 21.39
N ASP A 19 7.49 -0.90 21.52
CA ASP A 19 8.06 0.42 21.25
C ASP A 19 7.95 0.82 19.76
N ASP A 20 8.19 -0.14 18.85
CA ASP A 20 8.00 0.06 17.41
C ASP A 20 6.52 -0.02 17.03
N ARG A 21 5.77 -0.90 17.68
CA ARG A 21 4.35 -1.13 17.42
C ARG A 21 3.51 0.13 17.61
N GLY A 22 3.85 0.94 18.62
CA GLY A 22 3.20 2.23 18.89
C GLY A 22 3.43 3.30 17.80
N GLN A 23 4.40 3.08 16.90
CA GLN A 23 4.75 4.05 15.85
C GLN A 23 4.03 3.79 14.52
N PHE A 24 3.33 2.66 14.38
CA PHE A 24 2.50 2.41 13.20
C PHE A 24 1.07 2.90 13.43
N GLY A 25 0.52 3.58 12.43
CA GLY A 25 -0.89 3.96 12.38
C GLY A 25 -1.72 2.86 11.75
N LEU A 26 -2.88 2.57 12.34
CA LEU A 26 -3.91 1.71 11.76
C LEU A 26 -4.59 2.39 10.56
N PHE A 27 -4.71 1.68 9.44
CA PHE A 27 -5.51 2.10 8.30
C PHE A 27 -6.91 1.51 8.41
N ASP A 28 -7.84 2.29 8.98
CA ASP A 28 -9.23 1.88 9.25
C ASP A 28 -9.99 1.48 7.96
N ARG A 29 -9.55 1.94 6.78
CA ARG A 29 -10.13 1.56 5.47
C ARG A 29 -9.92 0.08 5.10
N TYR A 30 -8.90 -0.57 5.66
CA TYR A 30 -8.62 -2.00 5.48
C TYR A 30 -8.88 -2.80 6.75
N LYS A 31 -9.75 -2.27 7.61
CA LYS A 31 -10.12 -2.90 8.87
C LYS A 31 -11.32 -3.79 8.64
N ASP A 32 -11.15 -5.06 9.00
CA ASP A 32 -12.19 -6.06 8.84
C ASP A 32 -12.59 -6.26 7.37
N THR A 33 -13.50 -7.17 7.07
CA THR A 33 -13.92 -7.57 5.70
C THR A 33 -14.50 -6.44 4.83
N TRP A 34 -14.35 -5.17 5.22
CA TRP A 34 -14.81 -3.96 4.56
C TRP A 34 -14.59 -3.96 3.05
N VAL A 35 -13.41 -4.38 2.58
CA VAL A 35 -13.12 -4.45 1.13
C VAL A 35 -14.06 -5.45 0.44
N SER A 36 -14.24 -6.62 1.02
CA SER A 36 -15.17 -7.65 0.53
C SER A 36 -16.62 -7.14 0.56
N GLU A 37 -17.05 -6.55 1.67
CA GLU A 37 -18.40 -5.99 1.83
C GLU A 37 -18.68 -4.84 0.86
N GLN A 38 -17.70 -3.95 0.61
CA GLN A 38 -17.87 -2.85 -0.34
C GLN A 38 -17.86 -3.32 -1.79
N CYS A 39 -16.98 -4.26 -2.16
CA CYS A 39 -16.98 -4.85 -3.51
C CYS A 39 -18.32 -5.56 -3.82
N GLU A 40 -18.85 -6.31 -2.85
CA GLU A 40 -20.14 -7.00 -2.99
C GLU A 40 -21.33 -6.02 -3.01
N ALA A 41 -21.35 -5.03 -2.11
CA ALA A 41 -22.48 -4.11 -1.99
C ALA A 41 -22.58 -3.08 -3.13
N LEU A 42 -21.44 -2.64 -3.66
CA LEU A 42 -21.40 -1.58 -4.68
C LEU A 42 -21.38 -2.13 -6.11
N GLY A 43 -21.23 -3.45 -6.31
CA GLY A 43 -21.17 -4.08 -7.63
C GLY A 43 -20.10 -3.47 -8.54
N VAL A 44 -19.05 -2.89 -7.94
CA VAL A 44 -18.00 -2.17 -8.66
C VAL A 44 -17.05 -3.20 -9.25
N GLU A 45 -16.84 -3.12 -10.56
CA GLU A 45 -15.77 -3.85 -11.22
C GLU A 45 -14.42 -3.48 -10.58
N GLU A 46 -13.52 -4.47 -10.45
CA GLU A 46 -12.22 -4.41 -9.76
C GLU A 46 -11.30 -3.22 -10.16
N ASP A 47 -11.62 -2.51 -11.24
CA ASP A 47 -10.84 -1.41 -11.83
C ASP A 47 -10.86 -0.10 -11.01
N ASP A 48 -11.86 0.12 -10.14
CA ASP A 48 -11.97 1.34 -9.31
C ASP A 48 -11.27 1.21 -7.93
N PHE A 49 -10.72 0.04 -7.59
CA PHE A 49 -9.98 -0.21 -6.34
C PHE A 49 -8.56 0.37 -6.39
N ARG A 50 -8.43 1.66 -6.71
CA ARG A 50 -7.14 2.38 -6.71
C ARG A 50 -7.04 3.28 -5.50
N ASP A 51 -6.10 2.95 -4.62
CA ASP A 51 -5.70 3.77 -3.49
C ASP A 51 -4.20 4.13 -3.59
N ASP A 52 -3.72 5.04 -2.74
CA ASP A 52 -2.29 5.37 -2.70
C ASP A 52 -1.43 4.18 -2.21
N LEU A 53 -2.04 3.18 -1.55
CA LEU A 53 -1.37 2.01 -0.96
C LEU A 53 -1.48 0.73 -1.81
N PHE A 54 -2.66 0.46 -2.39
CA PHE A 54 -2.89 -0.68 -3.26
C PHE A 54 -3.38 -0.23 -4.63
N ARG A 55 -2.77 -0.79 -5.68
CA ARG A 55 -3.02 -0.35 -7.06
C ARG A 55 -4.20 -1.05 -7.73
N SER A 56 -4.59 -2.20 -7.20
CA SER A 56 -5.64 -3.10 -7.68
C SER A 56 -6.05 -4.05 -6.56
N LEU A 57 -7.18 -4.73 -6.72
CA LEU A 57 -7.61 -5.81 -5.83
C LEU A 57 -6.59 -6.95 -5.77
N GLU A 58 -6.02 -7.36 -6.92
CA GLU A 58 -4.95 -8.37 -6.98
C GLU A 58 -3.72 -7.99 -6.14
N ASP A 59 -3.37 -6.71 -6.08
CA ASP A 59 -2.24 -6.19 -5.31
C ASP A 59 -2.54 -6.20 -3.79
N PHE A 60 -3.82 -6.08 -3.41
CA PHE A 60 -4.28 -6.25 -2.04
C PHE A 60 -4.35 -7.74 -1.64
N MET A 61 -4.92 -8.59 -2.48
CA MET A 61 -4.97 -10.04 -2.29
C MET A 61 -3.56 -10.64 -2.22
N GLY A 62 -2.67 -10.20 -3.11
CA GLY A 62 -1.25 -10.56 -3.09
C GLY A 62 -0.52 -10.16 -1.81
N PHE A 63 -0.93 -9.07 -1.15
CA PHE A 63 -0.42 -8.69 0.17
C PHE A 63 -0.90 -9.63 1.27
N TRP A 64 -2.14 -10.10 1.22
CA TRP A 64 -2.61 -11.13 2.16
C TRP A 64 -2.09 -12.53 1.83
N GLY A 65 -1.55 -12.72 0.62
CA GLY A 65 -1.03 -14.01 0.16
C GLY A 65 -2.11 -15.02 -0.21
N THR A 66 -3.34 -14.54 -0.41
CA THR A 66 -4.51 -15.36 -0.79
C THR A 66 -5.05 -14.88 -2.14
N GLY A 67 -5.75 -15.76 -2.85
CA GLY A 67 -6.57 -15.40 -4.02
C GLY A 67 -8.03 -15.16 -3.67
N ASP A 68 -8.39 -15.26 -2.39
CA ASP A 68 -9.76 -15.15 -1.92
C ASP A 68 -9.93 -13.90 -1.03
N LEU A 69 -10.87 -13.05 -1.43
CA LEU A 69 -11.19 -11.81 -0.72
C LEU A 69 -11.70 -12.06 0.70
N SER A 70 -12.38 -13.20 0.95
CA SER A 70 -12.89 -13.54 2.28
C SER A 70 -11.79 -13.96 3.25
N GLU A 71 -10.63 -14.38 2.73
CA GLU A 71 -9.44 -14.69 3.52
C GLU A 71 -8.57 -13.45 3.77
N CYS A 72 -8.84 -12.32 3.11
CA CYS A 72 -8.19 -11.04 3.35
C CYS A 72 -8.70 -10.35 4.63
N VAL A 73 -8.69 -11.09 5.74
CA VAL A 73 -9.18 -10.65 7.05
C VAL A 73 -8.06 -10.10 7.91
N GLY A 74 -8.20 -8.84 8.32
CA GLY A 74 -7.28 -8.28 9.30
C GLY A 74 -7.27 -6.76 9.31
N SER A 75 -6.13 -6.23 9.73
CA SER A 75 -5.87 -4.81 9.81
C SER A 75 -4.52 -4.52 9.18
N VAL A 76 -4.43 -3.43 8.42
CA VAL A 76 -3.19 -2.94 7.83
C VAL A 76 -2.67 -1.78 8.66
N TYR A 77 -1.41 -1.86 9.04
CA TYR A 77 -0.69 -0.85 9.80
C TYR A 77 0.38 -0.24 8.92
N ALA A 78 0.57 1.07 8.93
CA ALA A 78 1.69 1.68 8.22
C ALA A 78 2.42 2.74 9.02
N ARG A 79 3.71 2.88 8.73
CA ARG A 79 4.61 3.86 9.33
C ARG A 79 5.43 4.53 8.24
N ARG A 80 5.58 5.85 8.36
CA ARG A 80 6.40 6.65 7.46
C ARG A 80 7.78 6.85 8.08
N TYR A 81 8.81 6.40 7.38
CA TYR A 81 10.21 6.59 7.73
C TYR A 81 10.77 7.74 6.89
N LYS A 82 11.20 8.82 7.55
CA LYS A 82 11.87 9.94 6.88
C LYS A 82 13.28 9.56 6.41
N ASP A 83 13.96 8.76 7.22
CA ASP A 83 15.33 8.31 7.00
C ASP A 83 15.36 6.79 7.13
N PHE A 84 14.91 6.09 6.08
CA PHE A 84 14.94 4.62 6.06
C PHE A 84 16.36 4.12 5.76
N THR A 85 16.89 3.30 6.65
CA THR A 85 18.26 2.78 6.63
C THR A 85 18.31 1.31 6.22
N ASP A 86 19.52 0.81 5.92
CA ASP A 86 19.76 -0.62 5.69
C ASP A 86 19.49 -1.45 6.96
N GLU A 87 19.63 -0.87 8.15
CA GLU A 87 19.30 -1.52 9.42
C GLU A 87 17.79 -1.74 9.55
N ASP A 88 16.96 -0.77 9.13
CA ASP A 88 15.52 -0.93 9.07
C ASP A 88 15.13 -2.05 8.09
N GLU A 89 15.76 -2.08 6.90
CA GLU A 89 15.51 -3.12 5.91
C GLU A 89 15.81 -4.51 6.46
N LYS A 90 16.95 -4.64 7.15
CA LYS A 90 17.37 -5.89 7.77
C LYS A 90 16.41 -6.31 8.90
N PHE A 91 15.99 -5.37 9.75
CA PHE A 91 15.02 -5.64 10.81
C PHE A 91 13.71 -6.21 10.25
N PHE A 92 13.17 -5.61 9.20
CA PHE A 92 11.96 -6.11 8.54
C PHE A 92 12.18 -7.46 7.86
N GLN A 93 13.36 -7.70 7.29
CA GLN A 93 13.72 -8.99 6.70
C GLN A 93 13.76 -10.10 7.75
N GLU A 94 14.32 -9.83 8.94
CA GLU A 94 14.35 -10.76 10.07
C GLU A 94 12.95 -11.01 10.65
N LEU A 95 12.11 -9.98 10.73
CA LEU A 95 10.71 -10.11 11.15
C LEU A 95 9.92 -11.03 10.22
N VAL A 96 10.15 -10.91 8.91
CA VAL A 96 9.54 -11.77 7.88
C VAL A 96 10.04 -13.21 7.98
N ASP A 97 11.33 -13.41 8.21
CA ASP A 97 11.92 -14.75 8.37
C ASP A 97 11.39 -15.46 9.62
N ALA A 98 11.13 -14.70 10.70
CA ALA A 98 10.52 -15.22 11.92
C ALA A 98 9.04 -15.63 11.77
N VAL A 99 8.35 -15.14 10.73
CA VAL A 99 6.91 -15.35 10.51
C VAL A 99 6.63 -15.65 9.03
N PRO A 100 7.13 -16.78 8.51
CA PRO A 100 7.08 -17.08 7.08
C PRO A 100 5.64 -17.23 6.55
N GLU A 101 4.69 -17.61 7.41
CA GLU A 101 3.26 -17.68 7.11
C GLU A 101 2.65 -16.32 6.69
N ASN A 102 3.23 -15.21 7.14
CA ASN A 102 2.76 -13.85 6.87
C ASN A 102 3.75 -13.05 6.01
N LYS A 103 4.68 -13.72 5.31
CA LYS A 103 5.72 -13.07 4.50
C LYS A 103 5.17 -12.12 3.43
N SER A 104 3.97 -12.37 2.93
CA SER A 104 3.31 -11.51 1.94
C SER A 104 2.76 -10.21 2.55
N GLN A 105 2.53 -10.19 3.87
CA GLN A 105 1.86 -9.09 4.58
C GLN A 105 2.80 -7.92 4.92
N ILE A 106 3.89 -7.75 4.16
CA ILE A 106 4.79 -6.60 4.27
C ILE A 106 4.92 -5.90 2.92
N LYS A 107 4.87 -4.58 2.92
CA LYS A 107 5.08 -3.77 1.73
C LYS A 107 5.89 -2.54 2.07
N ILE A 108 7.02 -2.36 1.38
CA ILE A 108 7.88 -1.18 1.53
C ILE A 108 7.76 -0.36 0.25
N ILE A 109 7.07 0.77 0.32
CA ILE A 109 6.86 1.67 -0.81
C ILE A 109 7.72 2.93 -0.69
N LYS A 110 8.23 3.38 -1.83
CA LYS A 110 8.82 4.72 -1.95
C LYS A 110 7.67 5.70 -2.13
N PRO A 111 7.51 6.71 -1.26
CA PRO A 111 6.52 7.76 -1.47
C PRO A 111 6.82 8.42 -2.81
N GLN A 112 5.80 8.57 -3.66
CA GLN A 112 5.97 9.31 -4.91
C GLN A 112 6.39 10.73 -4.54
N SER A 113 7.62 11.11 -4.91
CA SER A 113 8.14 12.46 -4.72
C SER A 113 7.11 13.48 -5.24
N PRO A 114 6.84 14.59 -4.53
CA PRO A 114 5.90 15.62 -4.99
C PRO A 114 6.21 16.15 -6.39
N GLU A 115 7.45 16.04 -6.86
CA GLU A 115 7.84 16.35 -8.24
C GLU A 115 7.16 15.46 -9.30
N ALA A 116 6.89 14.19 -9.00
CA ALA A 116 6.21 13.29 -9.94
C ALA A 116 4.73 13.68 -10.18
N ARG A 117 4.07 14.28 -9.16
CA ARG A 117 2.74 14.88 -9.32
C ARG A 117 2.79 16.12 -10.24
N SER A 118 3.80 16.97 -10.10
CA SER A 118 3.98 18.17 -10.94
C SER A 118 4.32 17.85 -12.40
N VAL A 119 5.15 16.82 -12.65
CA VAL A 119 5.50 16.43 -14.03
C VAL A 119 4.29 15.81 -14.76
N LYS A 120 3.49 14.96 -14.08
CA LYS A 120 2.24 14.42 -14.66
C LYS A 120 1.21 15.51 -14.97
N MET A 121 1.08 16.53 -14.11
CA MET A 121 0.19 17.67 -14.39
C MET A 121 0.69 18.53 -15.56
N ARG A 122 2.00 18.74 -15.68
CA ARG A 122 2.57 19.53 -16.79
C ARG A 122 2.44 18.80 -18.13
N MET A 123 2.67 17.49 -18.18
CA MET A 123 2.50 16.69 -19.41
C MET A 123 1.03 16.55 -19.84
N LYS A 124 0.06 16.45 -18.91
CA LYS A 124 -1.37 16.44 -19.27
C LYS A 124 -1.81 17.74 -19.95
N ARG A 125 -1.30 18.91 -19.51
CA ARG A 125 -1.58 20.20 -20.17
C ARG A 125 -1.01 20.26 -21.59
N THR A 126 0.25 19.87 -21.79
CA THR A 126 0.90 19.89 -23.10
C THR A 126 0.19 18.98 -24.12
N TRP A 127 -0.25 17.79 -23.70
CA TRP A 127 -0.98 16.87 -24.58
C TRP A 127 -2.40 17.34 -24.95
N GLN A 128 -3.10 18.03 -24.05
CA GLN A 128 -4.40 18.63 -24.38
C GLN A 128 -4.27 19.83 -25.33
N GLU A 129 -3.23 20.65 -25.20
CA GLU A 129 -2.97 21.76 -26.12
C GLU A 129 -2.58 21.29 -27.53
N ILE A 130 -1.78 20.21 -27.64
CA ILE A 130 -1.42 19.63 -28.94
C ILE A 130 -2.65 19.03 -29.65
N LYS A 131 -3.53 18.32 -28.92
CA LYS A 131 -4.78 17.80 -29.49
C LYS A 131 -5.76 18.88 -29.95
N LYS A 132 -5.71 20.07 -29.33
CA LYS A 132 -6.59 21.20 -29.70
C LYS A 132 -6.12 21.92 -30.97
N ARG A 133 -4.82 21.94 -31.24
CA ARG A 133 -4.21 22.57 -32.43
C ARG A 133 -4.12 21.66 -33.68
N GLY A 134 -4.27 20.35 -33.53
CA GLY A 134 -4.27 19.40 -34.66
C GLY A 134 -5.66 19.16 -35.27
N ARG A 135 -6.64 20.03 -35.01
CA ARG A 135 -8.05 19.88 -35.41
C ARG A 135 -8.61 21.13 -36.12
N GLU A 136 -7.72 21.98 -36.64
CA GLU A 136 -8.01 23.07 -37.58
C GLU A 136 -7.49 22.70 -38.97
#